data_AF-A0A9D6WHG0-F1
#
_entry.id   AF-A0A9D6WHG0-F1
#
_cell.length_a   1.000
_cell.length_b   1.000
_cell.length_c   1.000
_cell.angle_alpha   90.00
_cell.angle_beta   90.00
_cell.angle_gamma   90.00
#
_symmetry.space_group_name_H-M   'P 1'
#
loop_
_entity.id
_entity.type
_entity.pdbx_description
1 polymer ?
#
loop_
_entity_poly.entity_id
_entity_poly.type
_entity_poly.pdbx_seq_one_letter_code
_entity_poly.pdbx_strand_id
1 'polypeptide(L)'
;MQTLKEKIKNTTLLSDEDKIAILVAVDGYGEADTKALEKIIDEFDSSFARSVADYKKAVFGVLDTIAANQKPDDAPRIRGAAGQIKTGIDGLLQV
;
A
#
# COMPACT_ATOMS: atom_id res chain seq x y z
N MET A 1 9.89 18.12 14.17
CA MET A 1 8.44 18.41 14.29
C MET A 1 7.77 18.66 12.95
N GLN A 2 8.25 19.61 12.13
CA GLN A 2 7.64 19.92 10.82
C GLN A 2 7.69 18.74 9.83
N THR A 3 8.79 18.00 9.82
CA THR A 3 9.00 16.79 9.01
C THR A 3 8.03 15.65 9.38
N LEU A 4 7.83 15.34 10.67
CA LEU A 4 6.80 14.39 11.12
C LEU A 4 5.39 14.80 10.65
N LYS A 5 5.04 16.08 10.81
CA LYS A 5 3.71 16.57 10.41
C LYS A 5 3.49 16.41 8.91
N GLU A 6 4.51 16.64 8.09
CA GLU A 6 4.45 16.38 6.65
C GLU A 6 4.30 14.89 6.35
N LYS A 7 5.02 14.01 7.04
CA LYS A 7 4.84 12.55 6.91
C LYS A 7 3.42 12.10 7.24
N ILE A 8 2.84 12.56 8.36
CA ILE A 8 1.46 12.23 8.76
C ILE A 8 0.44 12.78 7.76
N LYS A 9 0.66 13.97 7.19
CA LYS A 9 -0.26 14.51 6.17
C LYS A 9 -0.24 13.67 4.89
N ASN A 10 0.93 13.21 4.49
CA ASN A 10 1.16 12.53 3.22
C ASN A 10 0.91 11.02 3.28
N THR A 11 0.77 10.41 4.47
CA THR A 11 0.40 8.99 4.56
C THR A 11 -1.01 8.77 4.01
N THR A 12 -1.19 7.77 3.17
CA THR A 12 -2.50 7.40 2.59
C THR A 12 -3.28 6.45 3.48
N LEU A 13 -2.67 5.99 4.58
CA LEU A 13 -3.17 4.90 5.42
C LEU A 13 -4.08 5.33 6.56
N LEU A 14 -4.14 6.62 6.86
CA LEU A 14 -4.97 7.19 7.92
C LEU A 14 -6.13 7.97 7.32
N SER A 15 -7.29 7.92 7.97
CA SER A 15 -8.37 8.84 7.61
C SER A 15 -7.95 10.28 7.91
N ASP A 16 -8.57 11.26 7.26
CA ASP A 16 -8.25 12.66 7.50
C ASP A 16 -8.54 13.06 8.96
N GLU A 17 -9.56 12.45 9.59
CA GLU A 17 -9.88 12.63 11.01
C GLU A 17 -8.77 12.07 11.93
N ASP A 18 -8.24 10.89 11.62
CA ASP A 18 -7.12 10.30 12.35
C ASP A 18 -5.85 11.15 12.23
N LYS A 19 -5.55 11.65 11.02
CA LYS A 19 -4.41 12.54 10.77
C LYS A 19 -4.54 13.82 11.59
N ILE A 20 -5.72 14.43 11.64
CA ILE A 20 -5.97 15.64 12.41
C ILE A 20 -5.76 15.36 13.92
N ALA A 21 -6.32 14.28 14.44
CA ALA A 21 -6.17 13.90 15.86
C ALA A 21 -4.70 13.67 16.23
N ILE A 22 -3.94 13.00 15.38
CA ILE A 22 -2.50 12.74 15.60
C ILE A 22 -1.70 14.04 15.48
N LEU A 23 -2.00 14.91 14.51
CA LEU A 23 -1.31 16.20 14.37
C LEU A 23 -1.52 17.10 15.60
N VAL A 24 -2.74 17.14 16.15
CA VAL A 24 -3.06 17.87 17.39
C VAL A 24 -2.32 17.26 18.58
N ALA A 25 -2.26 15.93 18.67
CA ALA A 25 -1.49 15.27 19.72
C ALA A 25 0.02 15.56 19.60
N VAL A 26 0.58 15.48 18.39
CA VAL A 26 2.00 15.77 18.09
C VAL A 26 2.37 17.21 18.46
N ASP A 27 1.45 18.17 18.28
CA ASP A 27 1.64 19.54 18.76
C ASP A 27 1.75 19.67 20.29
N GLY A 28 1.26 18.67 21.04
CA GLY A 28 1.34 18.61 22.50
C GLY A 28 2.55 17.85 23.06
N TYR A 29 3.32 17.10 22.25
CA TYR A 29 4.43 16.25 22.71
C TYR A 29 5.83 16.84 22.41
N GLY A 30 6.79 16.61 23.32
CA GLY A 30 8.18 17.05 23.18
C GLY A 30 9.01 16.23 22.16
N GLU A 31 10.18 16.76 21.75
CA GLU A 31 11.00 16.27 20.61
C GLU A 31 11.48 14.81 20.68
N ALA A 32 11.66 14.24 21.87
CA ALA A 32 12.16 12.86 22.04
C ALA A 32 11.11 11.82 21.65
N ASP A 33 9.84 12.03 22.03
CA ASP A 33 8.73 11.14 21.71
C ASP A 33 8.31 11.27 20.23
N THR A 34 8.58 12.43 19.61
CA THR A 34 8.31 12.69 18.20
C THR A 34 9.09 11.76 17.26
N LYS A 35 10.38 11.52 17.55
CA LYS A 35 11.23 10.65 16.73
C LYS A 35 10.80 9.18 16.83
N ALA A 36 10.27 8.76 17.97
CA ALA A 36 9.71 7.42 18.14
C ALA A 36 8.46 7.23 17.27
N LEU A 37 7.57 8.23 17.23
CA LEU A 37 6.39 8.22 16.35
C LEU A 37 6.75 8.22 14.87
N GLU A 38 7.72 9.04 14.44
CA GLU A 38 8.25 9.02 13.06
C GLU A 38 8.73 7.62 12.68
N LYS A 39 9.47 6.95 13.58
CA LYS A 39 10.01 5.61 13.33
C LYS A 39 8.92 4.54 13.24
N ILE A 40 7.89 4.62 14.09
CA ILE A 40 6.75 3.68 14.05
C ILE A 40 6.00 3.82 12.72
N ILE A 41 5.78 5.06 12.25
CA ILE A 41 5.13 5.31 10.95
C ILE A 41 6.00 4.76 9.81
N ASP A 42 7.30 5.03 9.80
CA ASP A 42 8.22 4.54 8.77
C ASP A 42 8.29 2.99 8.74
N GLU A 43 8.31 2.35 9.91
CA GLU A 43 8.28 0.89 10.03
C GLU A 43 6.95 0.31 9.53
N PHE A 44 5.84 0.97 9.83
CA PHE A 44 4.52 0.55 9.39
C PHE A 44 4.36 0.70 7.87
N ASP A 45 4.73 1.84 7.30
CA ASP A 45 4.73 2.09 5.85
C ASP A 45 5.60 1.06 5.13
N SER A 46 6.80 0.78 5.67
CA SER A 46 7.71 -0.22 5.11
C SER A 46 7.16 -1.65 5.18
N SER A 47 6.41 -1.99 6.24
CA SER A 47 5.77 -3.30 6.41
C SER A 47 4.55 -3.43 5.50
N PHE A 48 3.75 -2.37 5.37
CA PHE A 48 2.60 -2.31 4.49
C PHE A 48 3.03 -2.42 3.02
N ALA A 49 4.03 -1.66 2.60
CA ALA A 49 4.58 -1.72 1.24
C ALA A 49 5.09 -3.14 0.90
N ARG A 50 5.78 -3.80 1.84
CA ARG A 50 6.19 -5.21 1.69
C ARG A 50 4.99 -6.15 1.57
N SER A 51 3.98 -5.99 2.43
CA SER A 51 2.78 -6.83 2.42
C SER A 51 1.99 -6.68 1.12
N VAL A 52 1.88 -5.45 0.60
CA VAL A 52 1.27 -5.16 -0.70
C VAL A 52 2.06 -5.80 -1.83
N ALA A 53 3.40 -5.68 -1.82
CA ALA A 53 4.25 -6.30 -2.83
C ALA A 53 4.12 -7.83 -2.84
N ASP A 54 4.11 -8.46 -1.66
CA ASP A 54 3.94 -9.91 -1.52
C ASP A 54 2.55 -10.36 -1.99
N TYR A 55 1.49 -9.63 -1.63
CA TYR A 55 0.14 -9.89 -2.10
C TYR A 55 0.03 -9.79 -3.63
N LYS A 56 0.56 -8.70 -4.23
CA LYS A 56 0.60 -8.52 -5.69
C LYS A 56 1.33 -9.68 -6.36
N LYS A 57 2.50 -10.07 -5.84
CA LYS A 57 3.28 -11.18 -6.37
C LYS A 57 2.51 -12.51 -6.33
N ALA A 58 1.83 -12.81 -5.23
CA ALA A 58 1.04 -14.03 -5.08
C ALA A 58 -0.12 -14.07 -6.08
N VAL A 59 -0.91 -12.99 -6.15
CA VAL A 59 -2.07 -12.93 -7.07
C VAL A 59 -1.63 -12.94 -8.52
N PHE A 60 -0.58 -12.19 -8.88
CA PHE A 60 -0.09 -12.13 -10.25
C PHE A 60 0.47 -13.48 -10.70
N GLY A 61 1.18 -14.19 -9.81
CA GLY A 61 1.66 -15.55 -10.08
C GLY A 61 0.51 -16.54 -10.36
N VAL A 62 -0.59 -16.45 -9.60
CA VAL A 62 -1.80 -17.26 -9.85
C VAL A 62 -2.41 -16.89 -11.20
N LEU A 63 -2.55 -15.61 -11.51
CA LEU A 63 -3.09 -15.14 -12.80
C LEU A 63 -2.22 -15.58 -13.98
N ASP A 64 -0.90 -15.58 -13.83
CA ASP A 64 0.04 -16.06 -14.85
C ASP A 64 -0.04 -17.58 -15.05
N THR A 65 -0.34 -18.32 -13.98
CA THR A 65 -0.57 -19.78 -14.02
C THR A 65 -1.93 -20.14 -14.61
N ILE A 66 -2.94 -19.25 -14.52
CA ILE A 66 -4.28 -19.41 -15.13
C ILE A 66 -4.29 -18.96 -16.59
N ALA A 67 -3.55 -17.89 -16.93
CA ALA A 67 -2.89 -17.77 -18.23
C ALA A 67 -1.91 -18.97 -18.37
N ALA A 68 -1.00 -19.14 -19.32
CA ALA A 68 -0.22 -20.40 -19.48
C ALA A 68 -0.99 -21.78 -19.62
N ASN A 69 -1.81 -22.24 -18.68
CA ASN A 69 -2.45 -23.57 -18.62
C ASN A 69 -3.84 -23.67 -19.29
N GLN A 70 -4.36 -22.58 -19.84
CA GLN A 70 -5.64 -22.55 -20.54
C GLN A 70 -5.59 -23.21 -21.92
N LYS A 71 -6.77 -23.62 -22.39
CA LYS A 71 -6.96 -24.11 -23.77
C LYS A 71 -6.58 -23.01 -24.79
N PRO A 72 -6.02 -23.37 -25.96
CA PRO A 72 -5.62 -22.40 -26.97
C PRO A 72 -6.74 -21.42 -27.37
N ASP A 73 -7.97 -21.92 -27.51
CA ASP A 73 -9.14 -21.12 -27.91
C ASP A 73 -9.55 -20.08 -26.85
N ASP A 74 -9.28 -20.37 -25.58
CA ASP A 74 -9.56 -19.46 -24.45
C ASP A 74 -8.39 -18.51 -24.16
N ALA A 75 -7.21 -18.75 -24.74
CA ALA A 75 -5.98 -18.05 -24.40
C ALA A 75 -6.01 -16.53 -24.59
N PRO A 76 -6.65 -15.95 -25.62
CA PRO A 76 -6.77 -14.50 -25.76
C PRO A 76 -7.65 -13.89 -24.67
N ARG A 77 -8.81 -14.52 -24.40
CA ARG A 77 -9.79 -14.03 -23.41
C ARG A 77 -9.23 -14.07 -22.00
N ILE A 78 -8.60 -15.19 -21.62
CA ILE A 78 -8.04 -15.37 -20.28
C ILE A 78 -6.83 -14.46 -20.05
N ARG A 79 -5.95 -14.27 -21.04
CA ARG A 79 -4.86 -13.28 -20.94
C ARG A 79 -5.38 -11.85 -20.78
N GLY A 80 -6.43 -11.48 -21.53
CA GLY A 80 -7.08 -10.18 -21.40
C GLY A 80 -7.66 -9.94 -20.00
N ALA A 81 -8.42 -10.91 -19.48
CA ALA A 81 -8.99 -10.84 -18.13
C ALA A 81 -7.92 -10.77 -17.04
N ALA A 82 -6.88 -11.60 -17.13
CA ALA A 82 -5.75 -11.56 -16.21
C ALA A 82 -5.06 -10.18 -16.24
N GLY A 83 -4.83 -9.60 -17.42
CA GLY A 83 -4.27 -8.26 -17.56
C GLY A 83 -5.13 -7.18 -16.90
N GLN A 84 -6.44 -7.20 -17.11
CA GLN A 84 -7.37 -6.25 -16.49
C GLN A 84 -7.37 -6.34 -14.96
N ILE A 85 -7.33 -7.57 -14.42
CA ILE A 85 -7.26 -7.79 -12.96
C ILE A 85 -5.93 -7.27 -12.41
N LYS A 86 -4.80 -7.52 -13.09
CA LYS A 86 -3.49 -6.98 -12.69
C LYS A 86 -3.50 -5.45 -12.63
N THR A 87 -3.99 -4.80 -13.68
CA THR A 87 -4.13 -3.34 -13.72
C THR A 87 -5.04 -2.81 -12.62
N GLY A 88 -6.17 -3.48 -12.34
CA GLY A 88 -7.08 -3.10 -11.27
C GLY A 88 -6.43 -3.20 -9.88
N ILE A 89 -5.68 -4.27 -9.62
CA ILE A 89 -4.93 -4.45 -8.37
C ILE A 89 -3.83 -3.40 -8.24
N ASP A 90 -3.13 -3.07 -9.33
CA ASP A 90 -2.12 -2.02 -9.31
C ASP A 90 -2.71 -0.64 -9.04
N GLY A 91 -3.91 -0.35 -9.56
CA GLY A 91 -4.64 0.89 -9.28
C GLY A 91 -5.18 0.99 -7.85
N LEU A 92 -5.68 -0.11 -7.29
CA LEU A 92 -6.22 -0.15 -5.93
C LEU A 92 -5.14 -0.10 -4.85
N LEU A 93 -4.01 -0.76 -5.09
CA LEU A 93 -2.91 -0.88 -4.15
C LEU A 93 -1.75 0.02 -4.55
N GLN A 94 -2.04 1.26 -4.96
CA GLN A 94 -1.02 2.29 -5.15
C GLN A 94 -0.41 2.61 -3.78
N VAL A 95 0.86 2.22 -3.61
CA VAL A 95 1.73 2.57 -2.50
C VAL A 95 2.86 3.41 -3.07
#